data_AF-A0A1I6MFB1-F1
#
_entry.id   AF-A0A1I6MFB1-F1
#
_cell.length_a   1.000
_cell.length_b   1.000
_cell.length_c   1.000
_cell.angle_alpha   90.00
_cell.angle_beta   90.00
_cell.angle_gamma   90.00
#
_symmetry.space_group_name_H-M   'P 1'
#
loop_
_entity.id
_entity.type
_entity.pdbx_description
1 polymer ?
#
loop_
_entity_poly.entity_id
_entity_poly.type
_entity_poly.pdbx_seq_one_letter_code
_entity_poly.pdbx_strand_id
1 'polypeptide(L)' 'MFVLYILLFLGGFYLFGAAFAVDSWQGLIFTAGILSVSLAVAILFHTRKS' A
#
# COMPACT_ATOMS: atom_id res chain seq x y z
N MET A 1 13.43 -0.75 -8.44
CA MET A 1 12.04 -0.29 -8.72
C MET A 1 11.02 -1.42 -8.56
N PHE A 2 11.22 -2.58 -9.18
CA PHE A 2 10.31 -3.72 -9.01
C PHE A 2 10.12 -4.19 -7.55
N VAL A 3 11.22 -4.35 -6.80
CA VAL A 3 11.14 -4.78 -5.38
C VAL A 3 10.38 -3.75 -4.53
N LEU A 4 10.63 -2.46 -4.75
CA LEU A 4 9.93 -1.38 -4.04
C LEU A 4 8.42 -1.41 -4.33
N TYR A 5 8.03 -1.63 -5.60
CA TYR A 5 6.64 -1.81 -5.99
C TYR A 5 5.98 -2.97 -5.25
N ILE A 6 6.62 -4.14 -5.24
CA ILE A 6 6.11 -5.34 -4.56
C ILE A 6 5.96 -5.11 -3.06
N LEU A 7 6.93 -4.45 -2.42
CA LEU A 7 6.88 -4.14 -0.99
C LEU A 7 5.73 -3.18 -0.64
N LEU A 8 5.55 -2.11 -1.43
CA LEU A 8 4.44 -1.17 -1.24
C LEU A 8 3.08 -1.82 -1.48
N PHE A 9 2.98 -2.66 -2.52
CA PHE A 9 1.74 -3.36 -2.85
C PHE A 9 1.36 -4.38 -1.78
N LEU A 10 2.27 -5.30 -1.43
CA LEU A 10 2.01 -6.32 -0.40
C LEU A 10 1.87 -5.71 0.99
N GLY A 11 2.68 -4.70 1.33
CA GLY A 11 2.57 -3.96 2.59
C GLY A 11 1.23 -3.23 2.71
N GLY A 12 0.79 -2.56 1.64
CA GLY A 12 -0.52 -1.92 1.61
C GLY A 12 -1.68 -2.91 1.73
N PHE A 13 -1.59 -4.07 1.06
CA PHE A 13 -2.59 -5.13 1.16
C PHE A 13 -2.65 -5.76 2.56
N TYR A 14 -1.50 -5.93 3.20
CA TYR A 14 -1.42 -6.36 4.59
C TYR A 14 -2.09 -5.36 5.53
N LEU A 15 -1.82 -4.06 5.36
CA LEU A 15 -2.45 -3.00 6.16
C LEU A 15 -3.98 -2.99 6.02
N PHE A 16 -4.53 -3.32 4.85
CA PHE A 16 -5.98 -3.49 4.70
C PHE A 16 -6.55 -4.60 5.58
N GLY A 17 -5.92 -5.77 5.58
CA GLY A 17 -6.35 -6.88 6.46
C GLY A 17 -6.15 -6.53 7.93
N ALA A 18 -5.00 -5.94 8.27
CA ALA A 18 -4.64 -5.56 9.62
C ALA A 18 -5.62 -4.53 10.21
N ALA A 19 -6.18 -3.63 9.40
CA ALA A 19 -7.16 -2.64 9.85
C ALA A 19 -8.40 -3.28 10.52
N PHE A 20 -8.75 -4.52 10.17
CA PHE A 20 -9.88 -5.23 10.78
C PHE A 20 -9.49 -6.09 11.99
N ALA A 21 -8.19 -6.24 12.25
CA ALA A 21 -7.68 -7.07 13.34
C ALA A 21 -7.18 -6.24 14.54
N VAL A 22 -7.18 -4.90 14.44
CA VAL A 22 -6.70 -3.99 15.48
C VAL A 22 -7.84 -3.35 16.27
N ASP A 23 -7.63 -3.19 17.57
CA ASP A 23 -8.63 -2.63 18.49
C ASP A 23 -8.76 -1.10 18.39
N SER A 24 -7.77 -0.42 17.80
CA SER A 24 -7.76 1.04 17.66
C SER A 24 -7.04 1.48 16.38
N TRP A 25 -7.29 2.72 15.96
CA TRP A 25 -6.70 3.34 14.76
C TRP A 25 -7.02 2.67 13.41
N GLN A 26 -8.10 1.86 13.35
CA GLN A 26 -8.49 1.11 12.16
C GLN A 26 -8.60 2.00 10.90
N GLY A 27 -9.19 3.19 11.04
CA GLY A 27 -9.34 4.15 9.94
C GLY A 27 -8.01 4.66 9.38
N LEU A 28 -7.02 4.94 10.25
CA LEU A 28 -5.68 5.35 9.80
C LEU A 28 -4.94 4.21 9.11
N ILE A 29 -5.00 3.00 9.68
CA ILE A 29 -4.34 1.82 9.13
C ILE A 29 -4.93 1.46 7.75
N PHE A 30 -6.25 1.51 7.63
CA PHE A 30 -6.94 1.31 6.36
C PHE A 30 -6.52 2.36 5.32
N THR A 31 -6.49 3.64 5.71
CA THR A 31 -6.06 4.74 4.84
C THR A 31 -4.60 4.59 4.40
N ALA A 32 -3.71 4.20 5.31
CA ALA A 32 -2.31 3.92 4.98
C ALA A 32 -2.18 2.74 4.00
N GLY A 33 -3.05 1.73 4.11
CA GLY A 33 -3.18 0.64 3.14
C GLY A 33 -3.53 1.15 1.74
N ILE A 34 -4.59 1.97 1.61
CA ILE A 34 -4.99 2.60 0.34
C ILE A 34 -3.80 3.36 -0.26
N LEU A 35 -3.21 4.27 0.51
CA LEU A 35 -2.14 5.14 0.02
C LEU A 35 -0.93 4.33 -0.44
N SER A 36 -0.57 3.25 0.26
CA SER A 36 0.55 2.38 -0.11
C SER A 36 0.29 1.64 -1.43
N VAL A 37 -0.91 1.08 -1.61
CA VAL A 37 -1.29 0.40 -2.87
C VAL A 37 -1.37 1.41 -4.03
N SER A 38 -1.99 2.58 -3.81
CA SER A 38 -2.07 3.65 -4.80
C SER A 38 -0.69 4.13 -5.22
N LEU A 39 0.24 4.29 -4.26
CA LEU A 39 1.62 4.68 -4.53
C LEU A 39 2.38 3.62 -5.32
N ALA A 40 2.19 2.33 -5.00
CA ALA A 40 2.75 1.24 -5.80
C ALA A 40 2.30 1.38 -7.26
N VAL A 41 1.00 1.49 -7.50
CA VAL A 41 0.44 1.64 -8.86
C VAL A 41 0.98 2.89 -9.56
N ALA A 42 1.03 4.04 -8.87
CA ALA A 42 1.58 5.27 -9.42
C ALA A 42 3.05 5.12 -9.84
N ILE A 43 3.88 4.48 -9.01
CA ILE A 43 5.29 4.20 -9.33
C ILE A 43 5.38 3.30 -10.56
N LEU A 44 4.58 2.23 -10.66
CA LEU A 44 4.60 1.35 -11.83
C LEU A 44 4.37 2.12 -13.14
N PHE A 45 3.40 3.03 -13.15
CA PHE A 45 3.09 3.84 -14.33
C PHE A 45 4.13 4.93 -14.61
N HIS A 46 4.69 5.55 -13.58
CA HIS A 46 5.68 6.61 -13.75
C HIS A 46 7.03 6.05 -14.20
N THR A 47 7.46 4.91 -13.64
CA THR A 47 8.75 4.29 -13.99
C THR A 47 8.75 3.62 -15.37
N ARG A 48 7.58 3.37 -15.97
CA ARG A 48 7.46 2.79 -17.33
C ARG A 48 7.71 3.79 -18.45
N LYS A 49 7.75 5.10 -18.15
CA LYS A 49 7.92 6.18 -19.14
C LYS A 49 9.37 6.66 -19.29
N SER A 50 10.34 6.07 -18.60
CA SER A 50 11.75 6.46 -18.67
C SER A 50 12.60 5.47 -19.44
#